data_AF-A0A9X7PFV2-F1
#
_entry.id   AF-A0A9X7PFV2-F1
#
_cell.length_a   1.000
_cell.length_b   1.000
_cell.length_c   1.000
_cell.angle_alpha   90.00
_cell.angle_beta   90.00
_cell.angle_gamma   90.00
#
_symmetry.space_group_name_H-M   'P 1'
#
loop_
_entity.id
_entity.type
_entity.pdbx_description
1 polymer ?
#
loop_
_entity_poly.entity_id
_entity_poly.type
_entity_poly.pdbx_seq_one_letter_code
_entity_poly.pdbx_strand_id
1 'polypeptide(L)'
;MERRIQHQQEEIERFRWMFDALLPAYESSRAGSSAAAPVELVTDLRLVQEVIEELTATCREEVLTAQPGGGRRPESLQAAQKRDRRMLARGVAMRTLYQHPARYHQPTIDHVQAVTGLGAEVRTQSEGFCRMLIFDQHTALLGVPDDPLAALLVREPHLIHSMRVFFDCAWRGASPFPLAFDAASAVRISGEIQEAIVAMLSEGLEDKSIARRLGMSVRSCQRHVAEVMKALGAKSRFQAGFLIGQSRGDTGDETPPGSGCRVLASAGPSGARGRG
;
A
#
# COMPACT_ATOMS: atom_id res chain seq x y z
N MET A 1 17.70 9.12 -2.66
CA MET A 1 16.77 8.58 -3.68
C MET A 1 17.21 7.20 -4.13
N GLU A 2 18.48 7.02 -4.53
CA GLU A 2 19.04 5.74 -5.00
C GLU A 2 18.93 4.61 -3.97
N ARG A 3 19.23 4.84 -2.68
CA ARG A 3 19.13 3.80 -1.64
C ARG A 3 17.73 3.18 -1.47
N ARG A 4 16.67 3.92 -1.80
CA ARG A 4 15.28 3.46 -1.68
C ARG A 4 14.81 2.67 -2.91
N ILE A 5 15.33 3.02 -4.08
CA ILE A 5 15.17 2.26 -5.33
C ILE A 5 15.96 0.94 -5.23
N GLN A 6 17.16 0.99 -4.66
CA GLN A 6 18.02 -0.18 -4.49
C GLN A 6 17.42 -1.18 -3.50
N HIS A 7 16.83 -0.70 -2.39
CA HIS A 7 16.12 -1.56 -1.44
C HIS A 7 14.89 -2.24 -2.07
N GLN A 8 14.11 -1.53 -2.88
CA GLN A 8 12.96 -2.10 -3.61
C GLN A 8 13.38 -3.07 -4.71
N GLN A 9 14.48 -2.80 -5.41
CA GLN A 9 15.04 -3.72 -6.40
C GLN A 9 15.57 -5.00 -5.73
N GLU A 10 16.25 -4.88 -4.60
CA GLU A 10 16.73 -6.03 -3.83
C GLU A 10 15.58 -6.91 -3.29
N GLU A 11 14.45 -6.32 -2.89
CA GLU A 11 13.27 -7.07 -2.44
C GLU A 11 12.56 -7.80 -3.60
N ILE A 12 12.42 -7.15 -4.76
CA ILE A 12 11.84 -7.75 -5.97
C ILE A 12 12.76 -8.84 -6.53
N GLU A 13 14.08 -8.64 -6.49
CA GLU A 13 15.07 -9.64 -6.93
C GLU A 13 15.14 -10.83 -5.98
N ARG A 14 15.05 -10.61 -4.65
CA ARG A 14 14.90 -11.73 -3.68
C ARG A 14 13.61 -12.51 -3.92
N PHE A 15 12.53 -11.83 -4.28
CA PHE A 15 11.25 -12.47 -4.56
C PHE A 15 11.30 -13.31 -5.85
N ARG A 16 11.92 -12.80 -6.92
CA ARG A 16 12.17 -13.58 -8.15
C ARG A 16 13.08 -14.78 -7.88
N TRP A 17 14.16 -14.58 -7.13
CA TRP A 17 15.10 -15.66 -6.81
C TRP A 17 14.46 -16.77 -5.97
N MET A 18 13.56 -16.41 -5.05
CA MET A 18 12.81 -17.39 -4.25
C MET A 18 11.85 -18.22 -5.12
N PHE A 19 11.23 -17.62 -6.13
CA PHE A 19 10.41 -18.37 -7.11
C PHE A 19 11.26 -19.27 -8.02
N ASP A 20 12.41 -18.77 -8.50
CA ASP A 20 13.32 -19.55 -9.35
C ASP A 20 13.96 -20.73 -8.61
N ALA A 21 14.23 -20.57 -7.29
CA ALA A 21 14.78 -21.64 -6.45
C ALA A 21 13.76 -22.75 -6.12
N LEU A 22 12.46 -22.43 -6.15
CA LEU A 22 11.40 -23.39 -5.82
C LEU A 22 10.87 -24.15 -7.05
N LEU A 23 11.15 -23.66 -8.25
CA LEU A 23 10.71 -24.26 -9.51
C LEU A 23 11.24 -25.70 -9.72
N PRO A 24 12.54 -26.01 -9.48
CA PRO A 24 13.05 -27.38 -9.66
C PRO A 24 12.52 -28.37 -8.61
N ALA A 25 12.23 -27.89 -7.39
CA ALA A 25 11.64 -28.69 -6.32
C ALA A 25 10.17 -29.04 -6.61
N TYR A 26 9.44 -28.11 -7.25
CA TYR A 26 8.07 -28.31 -7.71
C TYR A 26 7.96 -29.30 -8.87
N GLU A 27 8.85 -29.20 -9.87
CA GLU A 27 8.90 -30.14 -11.00
C GLU A 27 9.16 -31.59 -10.55
N SER A 28 9.99 -31.76 -9.51
CA SER A 28 10.33 -33.06 -8.93
C SER A 28 9.16 -33.71 -8.16
N SER A 29 8.20 -32.92 -7.65
CA SER A 29 7.03 -33.39 -6.91
C SER A 29 5.88 -33.83 -7.83
N ARG A 30 5.85 -33.35 -9.08
CA ARG A 30 4.80 -33.61 -10.07
C ARG A 30 4.74 -35.08 -10.55
N ALA A 31 5.76 -35.88 -10.23
CA ALA A 31 5.88 -37.25 -10.69
C ALA A 31 5.10 -38.29 -9.85
N GLY A 32 4.38 -37.90 -8.77
CA GLY A 32 3.93 -38.90 -7.79
C GLY A 32 2.60 -38.72 -7.04
N SER A 33 1.70 -37.78 -7.34
CA SER A 33 0.49 -37.61 -6.49
C SER A 33 -0.83 -37.40 -7.24
N SER A 34 -1.86 -38.12 -6.77
CA SER A 34 -3.28 -38.03 -7.12
C SER A 34 -4.04 -37.01 -6.25
N ALA A 35 -3.32 -36.18 -5.48
CA ALA A 35 -3.89 -35.10 -4.69
C ALA A 35 -4.16 -33.86 -5.56
N ALA A 36 -5.06 -32.98 -5.09
CA ALA A 36 -5.26 -31.66 -5.70
C ALA A 36 -3.92 -30.93 -5.90
N ALA A 37 -3.77 -30.25 -7.04
CA ALA A 37 -2.51 -29.61 -7.39
C ALA A 37 -2.07 -28.64 -6.28
N PRO A 38 -0.80 -28.66 -5.84
CA PRO A 38 -0.33 -27.81 -4.75
C PRO A 38 -0.34 -26.31 -5.13
N VAL A 39 -0.35 -26.00 -6.43
CA VAL A 39 -0.65 -24.67 -6.99
C VAL A 39 -1.57 -24.84 -8.19
N GLU A 40 -2.69 -24.12 -8.20
CA GLU A 40 -3.71 -24.18 -9.26
C GLU A 40 -4.06 -22.77 -9.74
N LEU A 41 -4.09 -22.56 -11.06
CA LEU A 41 -4.58 -21.32 -11.66
C LEU A 41 -6.09 -21.44 -11.93
N VAL A 42 -6.88 -20.63 -11.24
CA VAL A 42 -8.32 -20.51 -11.43
C VAL A 42 -8.58 -19.26 -12.28
N THR A 43 -9.18 -19.41 -13.46
CA THR A 43 -9.37 -18.31 -14.43
C THR A 43 -10.82 -17.82 -14.57
N ASP A 44 -11.78 -18.40 -13.83
CA ASP A 44 -13.17 -17.93 -13.75
C ASP A 44 -13.41 -17.22 -12.42
N LEU A 45 -13.85 -15.96 -12.49
CA LEU A 45 -14.16 -15.14 -11.32
C LEU A 45 -15.20 -15.79 -10.39
N ARG A 46 -16.18 -16.53 -10.93
CA ARG A 46 -17.18 -17.24 -10.12
C ARG A 46 -16.54 -18.35 -9.32
N LEU A 47 -15.67 -19.15 -9.94
CA LEU A 47 -14.91 -20.18 -9.24
C LEU A 47 -14.00 -19.57 -8.17
N VAL A 48 -13.32 -18.46 -8.46
CA VAL A 48 -12.54 -17.72 -7.44
C VAL A 48 -13.43 -17.27 -6.28
N GLN A 49 -14.64 -16.78 -6.54
CA GLN A 49 -15.57 -16.36 -5.50
C GLN A 49 -16.11 -17.54 -4.68
N GLU A 50 -16.40 -18.68 -5.30
CA GLU A 50 -16.81 -19.92 -4.64
C GLU A 50 -15.71 -20.44 -3.71
N VAL A 51 -14.46 -20.48 -4.18
CA VAL A 51 -13.31 -20.86 -3.35
C VAL A 51 -13.14 -19.91 -2.17
N ILE A 52 -13.28 -18.59 -2.37
CA ILE A 52 -13.21 -17.63 -1.26
C ILE A 52 -14.33 -17.88 -0.24
N GLU A 53 -15.55 -18.17 -0.70
CA GLU A 53 -16.69 -18.43 0.20
C GLU A 53 -16.46 -19.72 1.00
N GLU A 54 -15.97 -20.79 0.37
CA GLU A 54 -15.61 -22.04 1.04
C GLU A 54 -14.53 -21.84 2.10
N LEU A 55 -13.42 -21.18 1.73
CA LEU A 55 -12.30 -20.93 2.65
C LEU A 55 -12.73 -20.03 3.82
N THR A 56 -13.56 -19.01 3.55
CA THR A 56 -14.13 -18.16 4.61
C THR A 56 -15.04 -18.97 5.53
N ALA A 57 -15.85 -19.88 5.00
CA ALA A 57 -16.78 -20.69 5.80
C ALA A 57 -16.04 -21.68 6.71
N THR A 58 -14.91 -22.22 6.23
CA THR A 58 -14.14 -23.27 6.91
C THR A 58 -13.00 -22.74 7.78
N CYS A 59 -12.57 -21.49 7.60
CA CYS A 59 -11.51 -20.85 8.38
C CYS A 59 -11.81 -20.81 9.88
N ARG A 60 -10.82 -21.21 10.69
CA ARG A 60 -10.94 -21.42 12.14
C ARG A 60 -10.00 -20.57 12.99
N GLU A 61 -8.82 -20.26 12.50
CA GLU A 61 -7.74 -19.68 13.31
C GLU A 61 -7.47 -18.24 12.90
N GLU A 62 -7.13 -18.03 11.63
CA GLU A 62 -6.72 -16.72 11.15
C GLU A 62 -6.99 -16.51 9.65
N VAL A 63 -7.23 -15.25 9.31
CA VAL A 63 -7.24 -14.77 7.94
C VAL A 63 -6.37 -13.53 7.79
N LEU A 64 -5.44 -13.59 6.85
CA LEU A 64 -4.57 -12.47 6.46
C LEU A 64 -4.99 -12.02 5.08
N THR A 65 -5.27 -10.73 4.90
CA THR A 65 -5.63 -10.20 3.58
C THR A 65 -4.82 -8.97 3.21
N ALA A 66 -4.35 -8.92 1.96
CA ALA A 66 -3.70 -7.77 1.36
C ALA A 66 -4.55 -7.32 0.16
N GLN A 67 -5.10 -6.11 0.24
CA GLN A 67 -5.97 -5.50 -0.76
C GLN A 67 -5.28 -4.28 -1.40
N PRO A 68 -4.57 -4.45 -2.53
CA PRO A 68 -3.91 -3.35 -3.21
C PRO A 68 -4.90 -2.47 -3.97
N GLY A 69 -4.40 -1.30 -4.39
CA GLY A 69 -5.16 -0.26 -5.07
C GLY A 69 -5.84 0.70 -4.08
N GLY A 70 -6.89 1.36 -4.57
CA GLY A 70 -7.71 2.24 -3.75
C GLY A 70 -8.92 1.53 -3.16
N GLY A 71 -10.02 2.27 -3.09
CA GLY A 71 -11.31 1.75 -2.70
C GLY A 71 -11.70 0.43 -3.37
N ARG A 72 -12.26 -0.50 -2.60
CA ARG A 72 -12.86 -1.71 -3.15
C ARG A 72 -14.24 -1.38 -3.72
N ARG A 73 -14.66 -2.07 -4.78
CA ARG A 73 -16.02 -1.87 -5.34
C ARG A 73 -17.08 -2.14 -4.24
N PRO A 74 -18.15 -1.33 -4.14
CA PRO A 74 -19.17 -1.48 -3.10
C PRO A 74 -19.75 -2.89 -3.00
N GLU A 75 -20.05 -3.53 -4.12
CA GLU A 75 -20.55 -4.92 -4.17
C GLU A 75 -19.55 -5.92 -3.56
N SER A 76 -18.27 -5.75 -3.85
CA SER A 76 -17.21 -6.59 -3.28
C SER A 76 -17.04 -6.36 -1.78
N LEU A 77 -17.24 -5.13 -1.30
CA LEU A 77 -17.24 -4.79 0.12
C LEU A 77 -18.45 -5.36 0.85
N GLN A 78 -19.64 -5.31 0.27
CA GLN A 78 -20.84 -5.89 0.88
C GLN A 78 -20.72 -7.41 1.04
N ALA A 79 -20.22 -8.09 0.01
CA ALA A 79 -19.98 -9.53 0.07
C ALA A 79 -18.90 -9.87 1.12
N ALA A 80 -17.81 -9.10 1.17
CA ALA A 80 -16.76 -9.26 2.18
C ALA A 80 -17.29 -9.00 3.59
N GLN A 81 -18.07 -7.95 3.81
CA GLN A 81 -18.60 -7.59 5.13
C GLN A 81 -19.40 -8.74 5.77
N LYS A 82 -20.22 -9.44 4.99
CA LYS A 82 -20.96 -10.62 5.47
C LYS A 82 -20.02 -11.76 5.90
N ARG A 83 -19.03 -12.04 5.07
CA ARG A 83 -18.00 -13.08 5.30
C ARG A 83 -17.15 -12.77 6.52
N ASP A 84 -16.61 -11.56 6.58
CA ASP A 84 -15.71 -11.09 7.63
C ASP A 84 -16.41 -11.10 8.99
N ARG A 85 -17.66 -10.64 9.05
CA ARG A 85 -18.47 -10.70 10.28
C ARG A 85 -18.69 -12.13 10.76
N ARG A 86 -18.92 -13.10 9.86
CA ARG A 86 -19.08 -14.51 10.23
C ARG A 86 -17.77 -15.10 10.78
N MET A 87 -16.62 -14.78 10.17
CA MET A 87 -15.32 -15.23 10.65
C MET A 87 -15.00 -14.64 12.04
N LEU A 88 -15.15 -13.33 12.19
CA LEU A 88 -14.91 -12.63 13.46
C LEU A 88 -15.84 -13.14 14.58
N ALA A 89 -17.11 -13.41 14.27
CA ALA A 89 -18.05 -13.99 15.23
C ALA A 89 -17.66 -15.40 15.70
N ARG A 90 -16.88 -16.14 14.90
CA ARG A 90 -16.29 -17.44 15.30
C ARG A 90 -14.96 -17.31 16.05
N GLY A 91 -14.46 -16.09 16.25
CA GLY A 91 -13.18 -15.84 16.92
C GLY A 91 -11.95 -15.94 16.01
N VAL A 92 -12.12 -15.97 14.69
CA VAL A 92 -11.01 -15.99 13.73
C VAL A 92 -10.22 -14.67 13.84
N ALA A 93 -8.90 -14.75 14.02
CA ALA A 93 -8.03 -13.58 14.02
C ALA A 93 -7.94 -12.98 12.61
N MET A 94 -8.19 -11.67 12.47
CA MET A 94 -8.26 -11.02 11.17
C MET A 94 -7.28 -9.85 11.09
N ARG A 95 -6.36 -9.92 10.13
CA ARG A 95 -5.43 -8.83 9.80
C ARG A 95 -5.58 -8.45 8.33
N THR A 96 -5.83 -7.17 8.07
CA THR A 96 -6.01 -6.66 6.70
C THR A 96 -5.07 -5.50 6.39
N LEU A 97 -4.30 -5.64 5.31
CA LEU A 97 -3.49 -4.59 4.70
C LEU A 97 -4.22 -3.95 3.54
N TYR A 98 -4.35 -2.63 3.58
CA TYR A 98 -4.76 -1.80 2.46
C TYR A 98 -3.58 -0.92 2.00
N GLN A 99 -3.67 -0.38 0.79
CA GLN A 99 -2.80 0.73 0.41
C GLN A 99 -3.38 2.06 0.89
N HIS A 100 -2.52 3.08 1.06
CA HIS A 100 -2.94 4.43 1.48
C HIS A 100 -4.12 5.00 0.69
N PRO A 101 -4.26 4.81 -0.63
CA PRO A 101 -5.42 5.32 -1.36
C PRO A 101 -6.79 4.82 -0.85
N ALA A 102 -6.83 3.67 -0.18
CA ALA A 102 -8.06 3.15 0.42
C ALA A 102 -8.61 4.02 1.57
N ARG A 103 -7.76 4.84 2.20
CA ARG A 103 -8.14 5.79 3.27
C ARG A 103 -9.10 6.88 2.78
N TYR A 104 -9.23 7.04 1.46
CA TYR A 104 -10.06 8.07 0.83
C TYR A 104 -11.36 7.53 0.24
N HIS A 105 -11.63 6.24 0.41
CA HIS A 105 -12.83 5.61 -0.13
C HIS A 105 -13.83 5.34 0.98
N GLN A 106 -14.86 6.18 1.09
CA GLN A 106 -15.84 6.11 2.18
C GLN A 106 -16.41 4.70 2.42
N PRO A 107 -16.86 3.95 1.39
CA PRO A 107 -17.34 2.58 1.63
C PRO A 107 -16.27 1.64 2.23
N THR A 108 -14.99 1.84 1.89
CA THR A 108 -13.91 1.08 2.53
C THR A 108 -13.74 1.51 3.98
N ILE A 109 -13.81 2.81 4.28
CA ILE A 109 -13.72 3.30 5.65
C ILE A 109 -14.85 2.74 6.52
N ASP A 110 -16.09 2.79 6.03
CA ASP A 110 -17.27 2.26 6.74
C ASP A 110 -17.12 0.76 7.01
N HIS A 111 -16.61 0.01 6.03
CA HIS A 111 -16.31 -1.40 6.19
C HIS A 111 -15.21 -1.65 7.24
N VAL A 112 -14.12 -0.89 7.19
CA VAL A 112 -13.00 -0.98 8.14
C VAL A 112 -13.45 -0.64 9.57
N GLN A 113 -14.26 0.40 9.74
CA GLN A 113 -14.91 0.72 11.02
C GLN A 113 -15.74 -0.46 11.55
N ALA A 114 -16.55 -1.08 10.68
CA ALA A 114 -17.41 -2.20 11.07
C ALA A 114 -16.60 -3.44 11.51
N VAL A 115 -15.54 -3.82 10.79
CA VAL A 115 -14.74 -5.01 11.13
C VAL A 115 -13.80 -4.75 12.31
N THR A 116 -13.25 -3.55 12.45
CA THR A 116 -12.42 -3.21 13.62
C THR A 116 -13.25 -3.14 14.90
N GLY A 117 -14.51 -2.68 14.83
CA GLY A 117 -15.45 -2.78 15.95
C GLY A 117 -15.76 -4.22 16.38
N LEU A 118 -15.46 -5.21 15.54
CA LEU A 118 -15.59 -6.65 15.82
C LEU A 118 -14.25 -7.33 16.15
N GLY A 119 -13.16 -6.56 16.30
CA GLY A 119 -11.84 -7.06 16.69
C GLY A 119 -10.86 -7.29 15.54
N ALA A 120 -11.19 -6.95 14.29
CA ALA A 120 -10.24 -7.02 13.19
C ALA A 120 -9.17 -5.91 13.26
N GLU A 121 -7.92 -6.26 12.98
CA GLU A 121 -6.86 -5.27 12.81
C GLU A 121 -6.75 -4.87 11.34
N VAL A 122 -6.72 -3.56 11.08
CA VAL A 122 -6.56 -3.03 9.73
C VAL A 122 -5.42 -2.02 9.71
N ARG A 123 -4.49 -2.20 8.77
CA ARG A 123 -3.34 -1.33 8.55
C ARG A 123 -3.25 -0.90 7.09
N THR A 124 -2.43 0.10 6.85
CA THR A 124 -2.20 0.71 5.55
C THR A 124 -0.72 0.94 5.26
N GLN A 125 -0.31 0.66 4.03
CA GLN A 125 1.06 0.83 3.52
C GLN A 125 1.05 1.76 2.28
N SER A 126 2.13 2.50 2.05
CA SER A 126 2.30 3.32 0.84
C SER A 126 2.77 2.52 -0.38
N GLU A 127 3.44 1.40 -0.15
CA GLU A 127 4.09 0.59 -1.18
C GLU A 127 3.14 -0.39 -1.89
N GLY A 128 3.55 -0.77 -3.10
CA GLY A 128 2.91 -1.79 -3.95
C GLY A 128 2.93 -3.17 -3.30
N PHE A 129 1.83 -3.91 -3.34
CA PHE A 129 1.82 -5.34 -3.01
C PHE A 129 0.78 -6.09 -3.85
N CYS A 130 0.93 -7.40 -3.98
CA CYS A 130 -0.03 -8.24 -4.69
C CYS A 130 -1.29 -8.46 -3.85
N ARG A 131 -2.44 -8.66 -4.52
CA ARG A 131 -3.66 -9.08 -3.83
C ARG A 131 -3.46 -10.48 -3.27
N MET A 132 -3.64 -10.65 -1.97
CA MET A 132 -3.33 -11.90 -1.28
C MET A 132 -4.37 -12.18 -0.19
N LEU A 133 -4.81 -13.41 -0.07
CA LEU A 133 -5.61 -13.90 1.06
C LEU A 133 -4.97 -15.20 1.56
N ILE A 134 -4.75 -15.33 2.86
CA ILE A 134 -4.22 -16.54 3.51
C ILE A 134 -5.20 -16.97 4.60
N PHE A 135 -5.56 -18.24 4.63
CA PHE A 135 -6.49 -18.84 5.59
C PHE A 135 -5.79 -19.97 6.36
N ASP A 136 -5.88 -19.93 7.69
CA ASP A 136 -5.39 -20.96 8.63
C ASP A 136 -3.95 -21.46 8.35
N GLN A 137 -3.10 -20.64 7.74
CA GLN A 137 -1.72 -21.01 7.34
C GLN A 137 -1.61 -22.22 6.39
N HIS A 138 -2.71 -22.62 5.74
CA HIS A 138 -2.77 -23.84 4.92
C HIS A 138 -3.32 -23.63 3.51
N THR A 139 -3.95 -22.49 3.23
CA THR A 139 -4.40 -22.18 1.89
C THR A 139 -4.31 -20.68 1.63
N ALA A 140 -3.82 -20.32 0.45
CA ALA A 140 -3.76 -18.95 0.02
C ALA A 140 -4.33 -18.74 -1.38
N LEU A 141 -4.84 -17.54 -1.62
CA LEU A 141 -5.22 -17.05 -2.93
C LEU A 141 -4.35 -15.83 -3.26
N LEU A 142 -3.67 -15.87 -4.40
CA LEU A 142 -2.89 -14.76 -4.93
C LEU A 142 -3.55 -14.25 -6.21
N GLY A 143 -3.83 -12.95 -6.28
CA GLY A 143 -4.36 -12.34 -7.49
C GLY A 143 -3.36 -12.39 -8.64
N VAL A 144 -3.85 -12.62 -9.86
CA VAL A 144 -3.02 -12.64 -11.06
C VAL A 144 -2.84 -11.20 -11.57
N PRO A 145 -1.60 -10.75 -11.85
CA PRO A 145 -1.37 -9.44 -12.45
C PRO A 145 -2.17 -9.28 -13.74
N ASP A 146 -2.79 -8.12 -13.93
CA ASP A 146 -3.58 -7.73 -15.10
C ASP A 146 -4.80 -8.62 -15.43
N ASP A 147 -5.07 -9.65 -14.65
CA ASP A 147 -6.28 -10.48 -14.75
C ASP A 147 -7.11 -10.41 -13.46
N PRO A 148 -8.11 -9.52 -13.40
CA PRO A 148 -8.97 -9.40 -12.23
C PRO A 148 -9.95 -10.56 -12.05
N LEU A 149 -10.04 -11.48 -13.01
CA LEU A 149 -10.93 -12.64 -12.98
C LEU A 149 -10.22 -13.88 -12.43
N ALA A 150 -8.89 -13.92 -12.49
CA ALA A 150 -8.09 -15.07 -12.12
C ALA A 150 -7.43 -14.96 -10.73
N ALA A 151 -7.16 -16.12 -10.13
CA ALA A 151 -6.35 -16.24 -8.93
C ALA A 151 -5.54 -17.54 -8.95
N LEU A 152 -4.35 -17.50 -8.35
CA LEU A 152 -3.59 -18.70 -8.00
C LEU A 152 -4.06 -19.20 -6.63
N LEU A 153 -4.59 -20.40 -6.60
CA LEU A 153 -4.87 -21.17 -5.38
C LEU A 153 -3.61 -21.93 -4.98
N VAL A 154 -3.09 -21.64 -3.79
CA VAL A 154 -1.84 -22.21 -3.28
C VAL A 154 -2.15 -23.02 -2.03
N ARG A 155 -1.75 -24.30 -2.05
CA ARG A 155 -1.85 -25.24 -0.92
C ARG A 155 -0.48 -25.83 -0.53
N GLU A 156 0.57 -25.45 -1.25
CA GLU A 156 1.94 -25.86 -0.95
C GLU A 156 2.45 -25.17 0.34
N PRO A 157 2.82 -25.92 1.40
CA PRO A 157 3.15 -25.34 2.70
C PRO A 157 4.33 -24.35 2.72
N HIS A 158 5.38 -24.59 1.94
CA HIS A 158 6.55 -23.72 1.90
C HIS A 158 6.26 -22.37 1.20
N LEU A 159 5.44 -22.38 0.14
CA LEU A 159 4.95 -21.17 -0.51
C LEU A 159 4.05 -20.38 0.43
N ILE A 160 3.15 -21.05 1.15
CA ILE A 160 2.29 -20.38 2.14
C ILE A 160 3.12 -19.74 3.24
N HIS A 161 4.16 -20.44 3.74
CA HIS A 161 5.08 -19.89 4.72
C HIS A 161 5.77 -18.61 4.18
N SER A 162 6.31 -18.66 2.96
CA SER A 162 6.95 -17.49 2.33
C SER A 162 5.98 -16.32 2.13
N MET A 163 4.73 -16.59 1.72
CA MET A 163 3.68 -15.58 1.58
C MET A 163 3.33 -14.93 2.91
N ARG A 164 3.29 -15.72 4.00
CA ARG A 164 3.06 -15.20 5.35
C ARG A 164 4.23 -14.35 5.84
N VAL A 165 5.47 -14.76 5.61
CA VAL A 165 6.66 -13.95 5.91
C VAL A 165 6.60 -12.60 5.20
N PHE A 166 6.24 -12.60 3.91
CA PHE A 166 6.03 -11.37 3.14
C PHE A 166 4.94 -10.49 3.76
N PHE A 167 3.79 -11.08 4.10
CA PHE A 167 2.70 -10.35 4.76
C PHE A 167 3.16 -9.73 6.08
N ASP A 168 3.85 -10.48 6.93
CA ASP A 168 4.30 -10.01 8.24
C ASP A 168 5.35 -8.90 8.13
N CYS A 169 6.23 -8.94 7.12
CA CYS A 169 7.14 -7.84 6.81
C CYS A 169 6.38 -6.56 6.44
N ALA A 170 5.44 -6.65 5.49
CA ALA A 170 4.59 -5.52 5.12
C ALA A 170 3.75 -5.02 6.32
N TRP A 171 3.23 -5.94 7.13
CA TRP A 171 2.44 -5.63 8.33
C TRP A 171 3.20 -4.81 9.36
N ARG A 172 4.48 -5.15 9.60
CA ARG A 172 5.36 -4.43 10.53
C ARG A 172 5.67 -3.01 10.05
N GLY A 173 5.82 -2.80 8.74
CA GLY A 173 6.04 -1.47 8.15
C GLY A 173 4.77 -0.61 8.04
N ALA A 174 3.59 -1.24 8.10
CA ALA A 174 2.32 -0.57 7.88
C ALA A 174 1.83 0.21 9.10
N SER A 175 1.10 1.30 8.84
CA SER A 175 0.47 2.14 9.87
C SER A 175 -1.00 1.75 10.10
N PRO A 176 -1.54 1.88 11.31
CA PRO A 176 -2.97 1.67 11.58
C PRO A 176 -3.88 2.42 10.60
N PHE A 177 -5.00 1.80 10.21
CA PHE A 177 -6.00 2.48 9.40
C PHE A 177 -6.66 3.60 10.23
N PRO A 178 -6.73 4.84 9.73
CA PRO A 178 -7.31 5.95 10.49
C PRO A 178 -8.84 5.79 10.62
N LEU A 179 -9.33 5.56 11.84
CA LEU A 179 -10.76 5.37 12.15
C LEU A 179 -11.43 6.62 12.74
N ALA A 180 -10.65 7.55 13.32
CA ALA A 180 -11.14 8.75 13.97
C ALA A 180 -11.41 9.87 12.94
N PHE A 181 -12.69 10.08 12.62
CA PHE A 181 -13.18 11.25 11.92
C PHE A 181 -13.37 12.41 12.92
N ASP A 182 -12.30 13.14 13.21
CA ASP A 182 -12.41 14.51 13.71
C ASP A 182 -12.14 15.50 12.58
N ALA A 183 -12.48 16.77 12.78
CA ALA A 183 -12.25 17.81 11.77
C ALA A 183 -10.76 17.90 11.38
N ALA A 184 -9.84 17.60 12.30
CA ALA A 184 -8.41 17.57 12.04
C ALA A 184 -8.02 16.39 11.13
N SER A 185 -8.65 15.23 11.26
CA SER A 185 -8.51 14.09 10.36
C SER A 185 -9.08 14.41 8.98
N ALA A 186 -10.24 15.06 8.87
CA ALA A 186 -10.76 15.49 7.57
C ALA A 186 -9.80 16.46 6.86
N VAL A 187 -9.18 17.39 7.59
CA VAL A 187 -8.16 18.32 7.06
C VAL A 187 -6.89 17.59 6.65
N ARG A 188 -6.35 16.68 7.50
CA ARG A 188 -5.18 15.85 7.15
C ARG A 188 -5.44 14.98 5.93
N ILE A 189 -6.57 14.28 5.90
CA ILE A 189 -7.00 13.43 4.79
C ILE A 189 -7.10 14.27 3.51
N SER A 190 -7.68 15.47 3.58
CA SER A 190 -7.72 16.38 2.43
C SER A 190 -6.33 16.84 2.00
N GLY A 191 -5.42 17.13 2.94
CA GLY A 191 -4.03 17.47 2.67
C GLY A 191 -3.28 16.33 1.98
N GLU A 192 -3.36 15.11 2.50
CA GLU A 192 -2.72 13.93 1.91
C GLU A 192 -3.29 13.61 0.51
N ILE A 193 -4.60 13.79 0.28
CA ILE A 193 -5.20 13.70 -1.07
C ILE A 193 -4.59 14.74 -1.99
N GLN A 194 -4.50 15.99 -1.54
CA GLN A 194 -3.95 17.09 -2.34
C GLN A 194 -2.47 16.86 -2.65
N GLU A 195 -1.67 16.36 -1.71
CA GLU A 195 -0.26 15.97 -1.92
C GLU A 195 -0.12 14.84 -2.95
N ALA A 196 -0.94 13.79 -2.84
CA ALA A 196 -0.94 12.69 -3.80
C ALA A 196 -1.35 13.17 -5.21
N ILE A 197 -2.34 14.05 -5.30
CA ILE A 197 -2.76 14.70 -6.55
C ILE A 197 -1.62 15.55 -7.11
N VAL A 198 -0.94 16.35 -6.29
CA VAL A 198 0.23 17.14 -6.70
C VAL A 198 1.33 16.26 -7.29
N ALA A 199 1.65 15.14 -6.64
CA ALA A 199 2.63 14.19 -7.17
C ALA A 199 2.24 13.63 -8.54
N MET A 200 1.00 13.16 -8.70
CA MET A 200 0.54 12.61 -9.98
C MET A 200 0.35 13.67 -11.08
N LEU A 201 0.00 14.91 -10.73
CA LEU A 201 -0.03 16.03 -11.67
C LEU A 201 1.38 16.35 -12.18
N SER A 202 2.41 16.26 -11.32
CA SER A 202 3.81 16.43 -11.73
C SER A 202 4.31 15.34 -12.69
N GLU A 203 3.70 14.16 -12.65
CA GLU A 203 3.93 13.05 -13.59
C GLU A 203 3.10 13.19 -14.88
N GLY A 204 2.24 14.21 -15.00
CA GLY A 204 1.42 14.45 -16.19
C GLY A 204 0.17 13.57 -16.30
N LEU A 205 -0.27 12.92 -15.22
CA LEU A 205 -1.46 12.06 -15.25
C LEU A 205 -2.75 12.88 -15.43
N GLU A 206 -3.68 12.32 -16.20
CA GLU A 206 -5.04 12.85 -16.36
C GLU A 206 -5.94 12.49 -15.17
N ASP A 207 -6.98 13.31 -14.91
CA ASP A 207 -7.92 13.14 -13.80
C ASP A 207 -8.55 11.76 -13.73
N LYS A 208 -8.85 11.14 -14.89
CA LYS A 208 -9.45 9.81 -14.93
C LYS A 208 -8.48 8.75 -14.38
N SER A 209 -7.19 8.89 -14.67
CA SER A 209 -6.12 8.03 -14.16
C SER A 209 -5.88 8.28 -12.68
N ILE A 210 -5.84 9.55 -12.26
CA ILE A 210 -5.71 9.95 -10.85
C ILE A 210 -6.91 9.43 -10.03
N ALA A 211 -8.13 9.63 -10.51
CA ALA A 211 -9.36 9.17 -9.86
C ALA A 211 -9.37 7.64 -9.69
N ARG A 212 -8.97 6.90 -10.74
CA ARG A 212 -8.82 5.44 -10.68
C ARG A 212 -7.78 5.03 -9.64
N ARG A 213 -6.62 5.70 -9.60
CA ARG A 213 -5.52 5.39 -8.68
C ARG A 213 -5.84 5.72 -7.22
N LEU A 214 -6.62 6.78 -7.00
CA LEU A 214 -7.12 7.18 -5.68
C LEU A 214 -8.43 6.49 -5.28
N GLY A 215 -9.04 5.70 -6.17
CA GLY A 215 -10.29 5.01 -5.90
C GLY A 215 -11.48 5.94 -5.62
N MET A 216 -11.55 7.10 -6.30
CA MET A 216 -12.65 8.07 -6.15
C MET A 216 -13.32 8.37 -7.50
N SER A 217 -14.48 9.06 -7.47
CA SER A 217 -15.14 9.49 -8.71
C SER A 217 -14.32 10.57 -9.43
N VAL A 218 -14.42 10.62 -10.76
CA VAL A 218 -13.75 11.66 -11.59
C VAL A 218 -14.17 13.06 -11.13
N ARG A 219 -15.45 13.25 -10.77
CA ARG A 219 -15.96 14.52 -10.23
C ARG A 219 -15.29 14.92 -8.92
N SER A 220 -15.07 13.98 -8.00
CA SER A 220 -14.40 14.25 -6.72
C SER A 220 -12.93 14.58 -6.94
N CYS A 221 -12.26 13.84 -7.83
CA CYS A 221 -10.89 14.11 -8.23
C CYS A 221 -10.75 15.52 -8.83
N GLN A 222 -11.63 15.89 -9.77
CA GLN A 222 -11.65 17.21 -10.38
C GLN A 222 -11.83 18.35 -9.37
N ARG A 223 -12.66 18.14 -8.34
CA ARG A 223 -12.82 19.11 -7.25
C ARG A 223 -11.51 19.32 -6.48
N HIS A 224 -10.85 18.23 -6.07
CA HIS A 224 -9.57 18.33 -5.37
C HIS A 224 -8.45 18.91 -6.26
N VAL A 225 -8.42 18.56 -7.54
CA VAL A 225 -7.51 19.18 -8.51
C VAL A 225 -7.77 20.70 -8.58
N ALA A 226 -9.03 21.13 -8.64
CA ALA A 226 -9.35 22.56 -8.65
C ALA A 226 -8.90 23.27 -7.36
N GLU A 227 -9.02 22.64 -6.20
CA GLU A 227 -8.50 23.15 -4.92
C GLU A 227 -6.98 23.26 -4.93
N VAL A 228 -6.27 22.23 -5.41
CA VAL A 228 -4.81 22.24 -5.58
C VAL A 228 -4.36 23.36 -6.52
N MET A 229 -5.01 23.47 -7.68
CA MET A 229 -4.74 24.54 -8.66
C MET A 229 -4.93 25.93 -8.06
N LYS A 230 -6.00 26.11 -7.27
CA LYS A 230 -6.29 27.37 -6.57
C LYS A 230 -5.25 27.68 -5.50
N ALA A 231 -4.84 26.69 -4.71
CA ALA A 231 -3.81 26.86 -3.68
C ALA A 231 -2.44 27.20 -4.29
N LEU A 232 -2.12 26.64 -5.46
CA LEU A 232 -0.90 26.93 -6.22
C LEU A 232 -0.98 28.25 -7.01
N GLY A 233 -2.15 28.87 -7.15
CA GLY A 233 -2.35 30.04 -8.00
C GLY A 233 -2.21 29.75 -9.51
N ALA A 234 -2.37 28.49 -9.91
CA ALA A 234 -2.20 28.04 -11.29
C ALA A 234 -3.49 28.24 -12.12
N LYS A 235 -3.35 28.80 -13.32
CA LYS A 235 -4.45 29.01 -14.28
C LYS A 235 -4.58 27.89 -15.31
N SER A 236 -3.55 27.04 -15.45
CA SER A 236 -3.56 25.88 -16.33
C SER A 236 -2.80 24.70 -15.71
N ARG A 237 -3.15 23.48 -16.09
CA ARG A 237 -2.47 22.26 -15.62
C ARG A 237 -0.96 22.30 -15.86
N PHE A 238 -0.58 22.80 -17.03
CA PHE A 238 0.82 23.02 -17.38
C PHE A 238 1.51 23.97 -16.41
N GLN A 239 0.86 25.10 -16.08
CA GLN A 239 1.38 26.05 -15.09
C GLN A 239 1.48 25.43 -13.69
N ALA A 240 0.53 24.58 -13.29
CA ALA A 240 0.60 23.89 -12.01
C ALA A 240 1.77 22.90 -11.96
N GLY A 241 1.96 22.09 -13.01
CA GLY A 241 3.12 21.20 -13.12
C GLY A 241 4.45 21.97 -13.01
N PHE A 242 4.55 23.14 -13.67
CA PHE A 242 5.72 24.02 -13.58
C PHE A 242 5.96 24.59 -12.17
N LEU A 243 4.92 25.03 -11.48
CA LEU A 243 5.01 25.55 -10.10
C LEU A 243 5.34 24.46 -9.08
N ILE A 244 4.81 23.25 -9.27
CA ILE A 244 5.15 22.07 -8.46
C ILE A 244 6.61 21.66 -8.69
N GLY A 245 7.09 21.74 -9.94
CA GLY A 245 8.49 21.48 -10.28
C GLY A 245 9.46 22.46 -9.59
N GLN A 246 9.11 23.75 -9.54
CA GLN A 246 9.93 24.77 -8.86
C GLN A 246 10.00 24.57 -7.34
N SER A 247 8.86 24.29 -6.70
CA SER A 247 8.81 24.08 -5.24
C SER A 247 9.54 22.82 -4.77
N ARG A 248 9.76 21.83 -5.66
CA ARG A 248 10.63 20.66 -5.39
C ARG A 248 12.12 20.93 -5.63
N GLY A 249 12.45 21.94 -6.44
CA GLY A 249 13.83 22.37 -6.69
C GLY A 249 14.46 23.14 -5.53
N ASP A 250 13.66 23.80 -4.71
CA ASP A 250 14.12 24.63 -3.58
C ASP A 250 14.46 23.85 -2.29
N THR A 251 14.24 22.53 -2.26
CA THR A 251 14.71 21.66 -1.16
C THR A 251 16.03 20.93 -1.48
N GLY A 252 16.76 21.40 -2.49
CA GLY A 252 18.13 20.97 -2.81
C GLY A 252 19.17 21.79 -2.05
N ASP A 253 19.56 21.28 -0.89
CA ASP A 253 20.78 21.55 -0.11
C ASP A 253 21.85 22.39 -0.84
N GLU A 254 21.88 23.70 -0.55
CA GLU A 254 23.09 24.52 -0.65
C GLU A 254 24.09 24.01 0.39
N THR A 255 24.88 23.01 0.03
CA THR A 255 26.16 22.78 0.69
C THR A 255 27.20 23.70 0.05
N PRO A 256 27.76 24.70 0.77
CA PRO A 256 28.79 25.54 0.18
C PRO A 256 30.09 24.73 0.09
N PRO A 257 30.79 24.70 -1.06
CA PRO A 257 32.10 24.11 -1.13
C PRO A 257 33.11 25.06 -0.47
N GLY A 258 33.43 24.78 0.80
CA GLY A 258 34.63 25.30 1.41
C GLY A 258 35.85 24.55 0.88
N SER A 259 36.78 25.26 0.22
CA SER A 259 38.17 25.43 0.70
C SER A 259 39.13 25.84 -0.42
N GLY A 260 39.70 27.04 -0.27
CA GLY A 260 40.90 27.48 -0.97
C GLY A 260 41.45 28.76 -0.35
N CYS A 261 42.32 28.62 0.67
CA CYS A 261 43.48 29.47 1.05
C CYS A 261 43.37 31.01 0.85
N ARG A 262 43.65 31.92 1.82
CA ARG A 262 44.79 31.99 2.77
C ARG A 262 44.64 33.23 3.68
N VAL A 263 45.16 33.12 4.93
CA VAL A 263 45.87 34.15 5.75
C VAL A 263 45.03 35.34 6.24
N LEU A 264 44.79 35.51 7.55
CA LEU A 264 45.72 36.14 8.50
C LEU A 264 45.54 35.65 9.95
N ALA A 265 46.66 35.68 10.66
CA ALA A 265 46.90 35.13 11.98
C ALA A 265 46.43 36.05 13.13
N SER A 266 46.03 35.40 14.23
CA SER A 266 46.29 35.68 15.65
C SER A 266 46.23 37.12 16.19
N ALA A 267 45.36 37.35 17.18
CA ALA A 267 45.76 37.61 18.57
C ALA A 267 44.52 37.58 19.50
N GLY A 268 44.61 36.80 20.58
CA GLY A 268 43.52 36.55 21.53
C GLY A 268 43.25 37.70 22.51
N PRO A 269 42.21 37.54 23.36
CA PRO A 269 41.78 38.58 24.29
C PRO A 269 42.65 38.57 25.56
N SER A 270 43.29 39.70 25.87
CA SER A 270 43.85 39.97 27.20
C SER A 270 42.78 40.62 28.08
N GLY A 271 42.62 40.08 29.27
CA GLY A 271 41.56 40.44 30.20
C GLY A 271 41.80 41.68 31.05
N ALA A 272 40.70 41.99 31.75
CA ALA A 272 40.61 42.46 33.13
C ALA A 272 40.91 43.92 33.50
N ARG A 273 40.04 44.39 34.42
CA ARG A 273 40.09 45.58 35.29
C ARG A 273 39.73 46.89 34.58
N GLY A 274 38.85 47.76 35.07
CA GLY A 274 38.20 47.90 36.36
C GLY A 274 38.08 49.40 36.70
N ARG A 275 37.03 49.75 37.45
CA ARG A 275 36.76 51.03 38.15
C ARG A 275 36.24 52.21 37.33
N GLY A 276 35.22 52.85 37.91
CA GLY A 276 34.59 54.09 37.47
C GLY A 276 33.12 54.06 37.80
#